data_AF-A0A9P4W8B4-F1
#
_entry.id   AF-A0A9P4W8B4-F1
#
_cell.length_a   1.000
_cell.length_b   1.000
_cell.length_c   1.000
_cell.angle_alpha   90.00
_cell.angle_beta   90.00
_cell.angle_gamma   90.00
#
_symmetry.space_group_name_H-M   'P 1'
#
loop_
_entity.id
_entity.type
_entity.pdbx_description
1 polymer ?
#
loop_
_entity_poly.entity_id
_entity_poly.type
_entity_poly.pdbx_seq_one_letter_code
_entity_poly.pdbx_strand_id
1 'polypeptide(L)'
;MASLSRSALLPQCSSCIRRVARQSLDGRAPVQQQTRSISKAAKEAERNIVVKLLKDVPRYGRAGSYIPLNPATMRNRWFPARVADYVPFKQLKLLKSQEVDMQRDVTFGVRVNLEEVEEDSEDFLAARKPYVRPIEIETLSPERSMELLDTFVSPTIDFSRQRIEQEESKPRYGVSGAADILTAAAMGSKPKLSANAIYGSVSTADVAATLKAALAHNDEAARVILNESDIRFVTDTEGGDAQRVKELGVFKIEIQVPGAAQPLVRTVRVKAKDMDA
;
A
#
# COMPACT_ATOMS: atom_id res chain seq x y z
N MET A 1 4.00 -14.76 -68.01
CA MET A 1 3.49 -16.12 -67.69
C MET A 1 4.36 -16.71 -66.59
N ALA A 2 3.76 -17.55 -65.75
CA ALA A 2 4.35 -18.38 -64.69
C ALA A 2 4.30 -17.84 -63.24
N SER A 3 3.21 -18.28 -62.61
CA SER A 3 2.88 -18.49 -61.20
C SER A 3 3.97 -18.98 -60.26
N LEU A 4 3.93 -18.53 -59.00
CA LEU A 4 4.38 -19.31 -57.84
C LEU A 4 3.27 -19.37 -56.80
N SER A 5 2.32 -20.26 -57.06
CA SER A 5 1.31 -20.72 -56.13
C SER A 5 1.91 -21.70 -55.10
N ARG A 6 1.71 -21.37 -53.82
CA ARG A 6 1.66 -22.24 -52.62
C ARG A 6 2.08 -23.71 -52.81
N SER A 7 3.23 -24.07 -52.26
CA SER A 7 3.71 -25.46 -52.11
C SER A 7 4.11 -25.82 -50.67
N ALA A 8 3.54 -25.16 -49.65
CA ALA A 8 3.95 -25.36 -48.25
C ALA A 8 3.10 -26.35 -47.43
N LEU A 9 2.09 -27.02 -48.02
CA LEU A 9 1.16 -27.88 -47.27
C LEU A 9 0.91 -29.26 -47.90
N LEU A 10 1.90 -29.82 -48.61
CA LEU A 10 1.86 -31.23 -48.99
C LEU A 10 2.98 -31.98 -48.26
N PRO A 11 2.68 -32.99 -47.44
CA PRO A 11 3.70 -33.75 -46.73
C PRO A 11 4.59 -34.48 -47.75
N GLN A 12 5.83 -34.01 -47.88
CA GLN A 12 6.79 -34.48 -48.90
C GLN A 12 7.40 -35.85 -48.60
N CYS A 13 7.06 -36.48 -47.48
CA CYS A 13 7.58 -37.79 -47.12
C CYS A 13 6.56 -38.65 -46.39
N SER A 14 6.77 -39.96 -46.47
CA SER A 14 5.92 -40.98 -45.86
C SER A 14 5.83 -40.85 -44.33
N SER A 15 6.83 -40.27 -43.67
CA SER A 15 6.80 -39.99 -42.22
C SER A 15 5.88 -38.81 -41.87
N CYS A 16 5.82 -37.76 -42.70
CA CYS A 16 4.89 -36.64 -42.52
C CYS A 16 3.42 -37.08 -42.72
N ILE A 17 3.15 -37.93 -43.72
CA ILE A 17 1.81 -38.50 -43.94
C ILE A 17 1.40 -39.36 -42.73
N ARG A 18 2.31 -40.20 -42.21
CA ARG A 18 2.04 -41.00 -41.00
C ARG A 18 1.81 -40.14 -39.75
N ARG A 19 2.48 -39.00 -39.62
CA ARG A 19 2.29 -38.08 -38.48
C ARG A 19 0.92 -37.39 -38.52
N VAL A 20 0.47 -36.93 -39.69
CA VAL A 20 -0.86 -36.31 -39.85
C VAL A 20 -1.98 -37.35 -39.70
N ALA A 21 -1.81 -38.54 -40.29
CA ALA A 21 -2.78 -39.62 -40.15
C ALA A 21 -2.91 -40.11 -38.69
N ARG A 22 -1.81 -40.15 -37.92
CA ARG A 22 -1.86 -40.48 -36.48
C ARG A 22 -2.57 -39.42 -35.64
N GLN A 23 -2.42 -38.14 -35.96
CA GLN A 23 -3.19 -37.07 -35.30
C GLN A 23 -4.70 -37.14 -35.60
N SER A 24 -5.10 -37.73 -36.72
CA SER A 24 -6.51 -37.87 -37.11
C SER A 24 -7.19 -39.13 -36.58
N LEU A 25 -6.43 -40.17 -36.18
CA LEU A 25 -6.95 -41.47 -35.75
C LEU A 25 -6.99 -41.64 -34.23
N ASP A 26 -6.20 -40.88 -33.47
CA ASP A 26 -6.32 -40.81 -32.01
C ASP A 26 -7.45 -39.83 -31.64
N GLY A 27 -8.69 -40.34 -31.67
CA GLY A 27 -9.93 -39.64 -31.33
C GLY A 27 -10.07 -39.19 -29.87
N ARG A 28 -9.02 -38.62 -29.26
CA ARG A 28 -9.10 -37.97 -27.94
C ARG A 28 -7.95 -37.01 -27.63
N ALA A 29 -7.54 -36.18 -28.58
CA ALA A 29 -6.88 -34.91 -28.25
C ALA A 29 -7.89 -33.77 -28.49
N PRO A 30 -8.15 -32.89 -27.51
CA PRO A 30 -9.03 -31.75 -27.76
C PRO A 30 -8.31 -30.87 -28.78
N VAL A 31 -8.73 -30.95 -30.04
CA VAL A 31 -8.71 -29.80 -30.92
C VAL A 31 -9.47 -28.75 -30.12
N GLN A 32 -8.74 -27.83 -29.48
CA GLN A 32 -9.31 -26.71 -28.75
C GLN A 32 -9.98 -25.81 -29.79
N GLN A 33 -11.14 -26.23 -30.26
CA GLN A 33 -12.11 -25.33 -30.82
C GLN A 33 -12.52 -24.46 -29.64
N GLN A 34 -11.89 -23.28 -29.52
CA GLN A 34 -12.28 -22.27 -28.56
C GLN A 34 -13.70 -21.84 -28.90
N THR A 35 -14.70 -22.54 -28.34
CA THR A 35 -16.05 -22.00 -28.27
C THR A 35 -15.95 -20.79 -27.36
N ARG A 36 -16.08 -19.60 -27.94
CA ARG A 36 -16.06 -18.33 -27.23
C ARG A 36 -17.06 -18.42 -26.09
N SER A 37 -16.57 -18.60 -24.87
CA SER A 37 -17.42 -18.72 -23.70
C SER A 37 -18.30 -17.48 -23.59
N ILE A 38 -19.60 -17.68 -23.32
CA ILE A 38 -20.55 -16.61 -23.05
C ILE A 38 -19.93 -15.71 -21.99
N SER A 39 -19.83 -14.41 -22.31
CA SER A 39 -19.17 -13.43 -21.45
C SER A 39 -19.80 -13.41 -20.06
N LYS A 40 -19.00 -13.04 -19.05
CA LYS A 40 -19.49 -12.92 -17.66
C LYS A 40 -20.72 -12.01 -17.57
N ALA A 41 -20.75 -10.92 -18.34
CA ALA A 41 -21.87 -9.99 -18.39
C ALA A 41 -23.18 -10.62 -18.89
N ALA A 42 -23.12 -11.50 -19.89
CA ALA A 42 -24.30 -12.21 -20.37
C ALA A 42 -24.83 -13.21 -19.32
N LYS A 43 -23.93 -13.91 -18.61
CA LYS A 43 -24.32 -14.79 -17.49
C LYS A 43 -24.92 -14.03 -16.31
N GLU A 44 -24.48 -12.80 -16.07
CA GLU A 44 -25.06 -11.94 -15.04
C GLU A 44 -26.44 -11.43 -15.44
N ALA A 45 -26.64 -11.08 -16.71
CA ALA A 45 -27.94 -10.66 -17.23
C ALA A 45 -29.00 -11.77 -17.09
N GLU A 46 -28.65 -13.03 -17.36
CA GLU A 46 -29.53 -14.20 -17.18
C GLU A 46 -29.92 -14.46 -15.72
N ARG A 47 -29.05 -14.08 -14.78
CA ARG A 47 -29.27 -14.28 -13.33
C ARG A 47 -30.07 -13.16 -12.68
N ASN A 48 -30.30 -12.06 -13.38
CA ASN A 48 -30.97 -10.90 -12.81
C ASN A 48 -32.47 -11.15 -12.64
N ILE A 49 -33.01 -10.66 -11.52
CA ILE A 49 -34.45 -10.68 -11.20
C ILE A 49 -35.04 -9.28 -11.37
N VAL A 50 -36.30 -9.20 -11.77
CA VAL A 50 -37.01 -7.91 -11.89
C VAL A 50 -37.58 -7.51 -10.53
N VAL A 51 -37.25 -6.31 -10.08
CA VAL A 51 -37.70 -5.72 -8.81
C VAL A 51 -38.39 -4.39 -9.05
N LYS A 52 -39.24 -3.96 -8.12
CA LYS A 52 -39.90 -2.65 -8.14
C LYS A 52 -39.20 -1.69 -7.18
N LEU A 53 -38.74 -0.54 -7.66
CA LEU A 53 -38.13 0.47 -6.79
C LEU A 53 -39.19 1.15 -5.91
N LEU A 54 -38.87 1.38 -4.63
CA LEU A 54 -39.68 2.20 -3.71
C LEU A 54 -39.11 3.62 -3.56
N LYS A 55 -37.80 3.77 -3.77
CA LYS A 55 -37.07 5.04 -3.65
C LYS A 55 -36.34 5.34 -4.96
N ASP A 56 -36.03 6.60 -5.19
CA ASP A 56 -35.17 7.00 -6.30
C ASP A 56 -33.75 6.50 -6.05
N VAL A 57 -33.20 5.75 -7.01
CA VAL A 57 -31.86 5.18 -6.92
C VAL A 57 -31.04 5.62 -8.13
N PRO A 58 -29.92 6.35 -7.96
CA PRO A 58 -29.11 6.83 -9.07
C PRO A 58 -28.52 5.65 -9.88
N ARG A 59 -28.44 5.80 -11.21
CA ARG A 59 -28.03 4.80 -12.21
C ARG A 59 -28.99 3.61 -12.41
N TYR A 60 -30.09 3.58 -11.66
CA TYR A 60 -31.10 2.53 -11.75
C TYR A 60 -32.41 3.12 -12.26
N GLY A 61 -32.99 4.09 -11.55
CA GLY A 61 -34.26 4.70 -11.95
C GLY A 61 -35.03 5.35 -10.80
N ARG A 62 -36.20 5.88 -11.16
CA ARG A 62 -37.14 6.54 -10.23
C ARG A 62 -37.90 5.52 -9.37
N ALA A 63 -38.42 5.96 -8.24
CA ALA A 63 -39.38 5.21 -7.44
C ALA A 63 -40.56 4.76 -8.29
N GLY A 64 -40.97 3.50 -8.14
CA GLY A 64 -42.05 2.87 -8.90
C GLY A 64 -41.62 2.15 -10.18
N SER A 65 -40.39 2.36 -10.66
CA SER A 65 -39.87 1.70 -11.87
C SER A 65 -39.53 0.22 -11.64
N TYR A 66 -39.59 -0.57 -12.72
CA TYR A 66 -39.26 -2.00 -12.73
C TYR A 66 -37.89 -2.22 -13.36
N ILE A 67 -36.96 -2.85 -12.63
CA ILE A 67 -35.56 -2.94 -13.06
C ILE A 67 -34.97 -4.34 -12.79
N PRO A 68 -34.10 -4.86 -13.68
CA PRO A 68 -33.31 -6.07 -13.44
C PRO A 68 -32.19 -5.79 -12.43
N LEU A 69 -32.15 -6.60 -11.38
CA LEU A 69 -31.17 -6.50 -10.30
C LEU A 69 -30.60 -7.88 -9.98
N ASN A 70 -29.36 -7.92 -9.51
CA ASN A 70 -28.76 -9.14 -8.98
C ASN A 70 -29.51 -9.61 -7.71
N PRO A 71 -29.94 -10.88 -7.63
CA PRO A 71 -30.64 -11.43 -6.46
C PRO A 71 -29.90 -11.25 -5.13
N ALA A 72 -28.57 -11.32 -5.15
CA ALA A 72 -27.76 -11.14 -3.95
C ALA A 72 -27.88 -9.72 -3.39
N THR A 73 -27.85 -8.71 -4.26
CA THR A 73 -28.02 -7.29 -3.88
C THR A 73 -29.43 -7.06 -3.33
N MET A 74 -30.44 -7.68 -3.94
CA MET A 74 -31.81 -7.57 -3.47
C MET A 74 -31.97 -8.12 -2.05
N ARG A 75 -31.54 -9.37 -1.82
CA ARG A 75 -31.67 -10.04 -0.52
C ARG A 75 -30.86 -9.37 0.58
N ASN A 76 -29.61 -8.99 0.29
CA ASN A 76 -28.67 -8.57 1.33
C ASN A 76 -28.75 -7.07 1.64
N ARG A 77 -29.12 -6.22 0.66
CA ARG A 77 -29.02 -4.75 0.80
C ARG A 77 -30.35 -4.04 0.58
N TRP A 78 -31.06 -4.33 -0.50
CA TRP A 78 -32.20 -3.47 -0.91
C TRP A 78 -33.51 -3.82 -0.21
N PHE A 79 -33.79 -5.11 -0.01
CA PHE A 79 -35.00 -5.55 0.70
C PHE A 79 -34.98 -5.14 2.18
N PRO A 80 -33.90 -5.38 2.96
CA PRO A 80 -33.88 -4.98 4.37
C PRO A 80 -33.96 -3.46 4.55
N ALA A 81 -33.40 -2.69 3.61
CA ALA A 81 -33.42 -1.23 3.64
C ALA A 81 -34.69 -0.59 3.03
N ARG A 82 -35.67 -1.39 2.61
CA ARG A 82 -36.90 -0.95 1.92
C ARG A 82 -36.61 0.01 0.75
N VAL A 83 -35.62 -0.35 -0.06
CA VAL A 83 -35.26 0.40 -1.27
C VAL A 83 -36.06 -0.10 -2.47
N ALA A 84 -36.35 -1.41 -2.51
CA ALA A 84 -37.10 -2.06 -3.55
C ALA A 84 -37.89 -3.24 -2.97
N ASP A 85 -38.94 -3.64 -3.68
CA ASP A 85 -39.77 -4.81 -3.38
C ASP A 85 -39.67 -5.87 -4.49
N TYR A 86 -39.85 -7.13 -4.10
CA TYR A 86 -39.96 -8.24 -5.04
C TYR A 86 -41.25 -8.13 -5.85
N VAL A 87 -41.16 -8.40 -7.15
CA VAL A 87 -42.34 -8.46 -8.02
C VAL A 87 -42.83 -9.90 -8.12
N PRO A 88 -44.07 -10.21 -7.71
CA PRO A 88 -44.62 -11.55 -7.84
C PRO A 88 -44.80 -11.93 -9.31
N PHE A 89 -44.67 -13.23 -9.60
CA PHE A 89 -44.70 -13.76 -10.97
C PHE A 89 -45.99 -13.41 -11.75
N LYS A 90 -47.13 -13.36 -11.06
CA LYS A 90 -48.42 -12.93 -11.67
C LYS A 90 -48.34 -11.51 -12.21
N GLN A 91 -47.74 -10.59 -11.45
CA GLN A 91 -47.55 -9.21 -11.88
C GLN A 91 -46.52 -9.11 -13.00
N LEU A 92 -45.42 -9.88 -12.96
CA LEU A 92 -44.46 -9.92 -14.06
C LEU A 92 -45.08 -10.33 -15.39
N LYS A 93 -46.00 -11.30 -15.38
CA LYS A 93 -46.72 -11.71 -16.59
C LYS A 93 -47.60 -10.57 -17.15
N LEU A 94 -48.29 -9.85 -16.27
CA LEU A 94 -49.11 -8.69 -16.64
C LEU A 94 -48.26 -7.55 -17.21
N LEU A 95 -47.13 -7.23 -16.58
CA LEU A 95 -46.21 -6.19 -17.03
C LEU A 95 -45.61 -6.52 -18.40
N LYS A 96 -45.29 -7.80 -18.64
CA LYS A 96 -44.85 -8.28 -19.96
C LYS A 96 -45.94 -8.14 -21.03
N SER A 97 -47.21 -8.39 -20.69
CA SER A 97 -48.32 -8.15 -21.63
C SER A 97 -48.63 -6.68 -21.87
N GLN A 98 -48.28 -5.82 -20.92
CA GLN A 98 -48.43 -4.37 -21.01
C GLN A 98 -47.22 -3.67 -21.64
N GLU A 99 -46.20 -4.45 -22.04
CA GLU A 99 -44.96 -3.95 -22.66
C GLU A 99 -44.29 -2.81 -21.87
N VAL A 100 -44.30 -2.92 -20.53
CA VAL A 100 -43.65 -1.93 -19.66
C VAL A 100 -42.14 -2.07 -19.76
N ASP A 101 -41.43 -0.94 -19.92
CA ASP A 101 -39.97 -0.89 -19.95
C ASP A 101 -39.37 -1.38 -18.63
N MET A 102 -38.70 -2.53 -18.69
CA MET A 102 -38.01 -3.15 -17.55
C MET A 102 -36.49 -2.96 -17.64
N GLN A 103 -36.00 -1.88 -18.23
CA GLN A 103 -34.56 -1.64 -18.37
C GLN A 103 -34.05 -0.72 -17.26
N ARG A 104 -32.76 -0.83 -16.91
CA ARG A 104 -32.12 0.12 -16.00
C ARG A 104 -31.86 1.44 -16.72
N ASP A 105 -32.17 2.56 -16.10
CA ASP A 105 -31.79 3.88 -16.59
C ASP A 105 -30.42 4.26 -16.03
N VAL A 106 -29.40 4.13 -16.87
CA VAL A 106 -28.01 4.45 -16.51
C VAL A 106 -27.81 5.96 -16.35
N THR A 107 -28.63 6.78 -17.01
CA THR A 107 -28.53 8.24 -17.00
C THR A 107 -29.21 8.87 -15.78
N PHE A 108 -30.14 8.15 -15.16
CA PHE A 108 -30.90 8.65 -14.02
C PHE A 108 -30.02 9.05 -12.82
N GLY A 109 -30.11 10.30 -12.39
CA GLY A 109 -29.39 10.80 -11.21
C GLY A 109 -27.87 10.88 -11.39
N VAL A 110 -27.35 10.58 -12.59
CA VAL A 110 -25.98 10.90 -12.94
C VAL A 110 -25.98 12.37 -13.31
N ARG A 111 -25.35 13.20 -12.48
CA ARG A 111 -24.95 14.54 -12.90
C ARG A 111 -23.87 14.33 -13.97
N VAL A 112 -24.31 14.22 -15.22
CA VAL A 112 -23.41 14.38 -16.36
C VAL A 112 -22.94 15.82 -16.26
N ASN A 113 -21.67 16.03 -15.95
CA ASN A 113 -21.08 17.35 -16.13
C ASN A 113 -21.22 17.67 -17.62
N LEU A 114 -22.17 18.55 -17.95
CA LEU A 114 -22.44 19.05 -19.29
C LEU A 114 -21.26 19.94 -19.74
N GLU A 115 -20.09 19.33 -19.96
CA GLU A 115 -18.86 20.04 -20.40
C GLU A 115 -18.36 19.57 -21.78
N GLU A 116 -19.08 18.70 -22.50
CA GLU A 116 -18.57 18.08 -23.76
C GLU A 116 -19.37 18.43 -25.05
N VAL A 117 -20.11 19.55 -25.14
CA VAL A 117 -20.84 19.92 -26.39
C VAL A 117 -20.64 21.38 -26.87
N GLU A 118 -19.71 22.15 -26.33
CA GLU A 118 -19.40 23.50 -26.86
C GLU A 118 -17.91 23.67 -27.15
N GLU A 119 -17.40 22.86 -28.09
CA GLU A 119 -16.18 23.18 -28.86
C GLU A 119 -16.51 24.33 -29.83
N ASP A 120 -16.54 25.58 -29.35
CA ASP A 120 -16.36 26.82 -30.15
C ASP A 120 -16.28 28.08 -29.25
N SER A 121 -15.68 27.97 -28.06
CA SER A 121 -15.24 29.15 -27.29
C SER A 121 -13.91 28.90 -26.59
N GLU A 122 -12.85 29.26 -27.30
CA GLU A 122 -11.50 29.42 -26.75
C GLU A 122 -11.56 30.47 -25.63
N ASP A 123 -11.66 30.05 -24.35
CA ASP A 123 -11.01 30.69 -23.18
C ASP A 123 -11.46 30.25 -21.75
N PHE A 124 -12.38 29.29 -21.53
CA PHE A 124 -13.03 29.17 -20.20
C PHE A 124 -13.10 27.83 -19.45
N LEU A 125 -12.25 26.81 -19.70
CA LEU A 125 -12.35 25.52 -18.96
C LEU A 125 -11.03 25.03 -18.34
N ALA A 126 -10.53 25.75 -17.34
CA ALA A 126 -9.64 25.17 -16.32
C ALA A 126 -10.50 24.44 -15.27
N ALA A 127 -10.46 23.11 -15.26
CA ALA A 127 -11.13 22.25 -14.29
C ALA A 127 -11.07 22.86 -12.88
N ARG A 128 -12.23 23.13 -12.26
CA ARG A 128 -12.33 23.59 -10.86
C ARG A 128 -11.83 22.48 -9.94
N LYS A 129 -10.51 22.42 -9.78
CA LYS A 129 -9.86 21.70 -8.68
C LYS A 129 -10.54 22.19 -7.39
N PRO A 130 -10.93 21.32 -6.46
CA PRO A 130 -11.44 21.76 -5.18
C PRO A 130 -10.43 22.74 -4.59
N TYR A 131 -10.84 23.99 -4.41
CA TYR A 131 -10.01 25.02 -3.79
C TYR A 131 -9.82 24.62 -2.33
N VAL A 132 -8.74 23.90 -2.07
CA VAL A 132 -8.24 23.69 -0.72
C VAL A 132 -7.64 25.01 -0.30
N ARG A 133 -8.25 25.65 0.71
CA ARG A 133 -7.64 26.83 1.33
C ARG A 133 -6.21 26.44 1.74
N PRO A 134 -5.17 27.14 1.28
CA PRO A 134 -3.83 26.91 1.78
C PRO A 134 -3.89 27.00 3.30
N ILE A 135 -3.48 25.92 3.98
CA ILE A 135 -3.34 25.96 5.43
C ILE A 135 -2.12 26.84 5.66
N GLU A 136 -2.35 28.06 6.14
CA GLU A 136 -1.29 28.94 6.62
C GLU A 136 -0.75 28.30 7.91
N ILE A 137 0.24 27.41 7.77
CA ILE A 137 0.98 26.91 8.91
C ILE A 137 1.88 28.07 9.32
N GLU A 138 1.58 28.69 10.46
CA GLU A 138 2.47 29.68 11.09
C GLU A 138 3.81 28.99 11.43
N THR A 139 4.78 29.10 10.53
CA THR A 139 6.12 28.57 10.73
C THR A 139 6.89 29.48 11.68
N LEU A 140 7.38 28.93 12.78
CA LEU A 140 8.30 29.62 13.68
C LEU A 140 9.58 30.03 12.94
N SER A 141 10.19 31.14 13.37
CA SER A 141 11.53 31.49 12.88
C SER A 141 12.55 30.43 13.32
N PRO A 142 13.56 30.11 12.50
CA PRO A 142 14.57 29.12 12.85
C PRO A 142 15.30 29.45 14.16
N GLU A 143 15.59 30.73 14.42
CA GLU A 143 16.22 31.19 15.66
C GLU A 143 15.36 30.87 16.88
N ARG A 144 14.05 31.18 16.82
CA ARG A 144 13.10 30.87 17.89
C ARG A 144 12.97 29.38 18.13
N SER A 145 12.99 28.57 17.06
CA SER A 145 12.94 27.12 17.20
C SER A 145 14.14 26.56 17.95
N MET A 146 15.34 27.14 17.77
CA MET A 146 16.54 26.73 18.49
C MET A 146 16.49 27.13 19.97
N GLU A 147 15.94 28.31 20.29
CA GLU A 147 15.70 28.73 21.69
C GLU A 147 14.75 27.76 22.42
N LEU A 148 13.67 27.37 21.73
CA LEU A 148 12.69 26.43 22.27
C LEU A 148 13.30 25.05 22.48
N LEU A 149 14.11 24.58 21.52
CA LEU A 149 14.89 23.34 21.69
C LEU A 149 15.84 23.45 22.88
N ASP A 150 16.52 24.58 23.05
CA ASP A 150 17.48 24.75 24.13
C ASP A 150 16.81 24.70 25.51
N THR A 151 15.65 25.34 25.62
CA THR A 151 14.85 25.50 26.84
C THR A 151 14.12 24.23 27.26
N PHE A 152 13.44 23.56 26.32
CA PHE A 152 12.52 22.46 26.64
C PHE A 152 13.14 21.07 26.55
N VAL A 153 14.20 20.91 25.75
CA VAL A 153 14.92 19.64 25.66
C VAL A 153 15.94 19.58 26.79
N SER A 154 16.03 18.45 27.47
CA SER A 154 17.08 18.22 28.47
C SER A 154 18.48 18.16 27.82
N PRO A 155 19.55 18.61 28.51
CA PRO A 155 20.91 18.53 27.97
C PRO A 155 21.39 17.07 27.78
N THR A 156 20.81 16.14 28.55
CA THR A 156 21.03 14.69 28.44
C THR A 156 19.71 13.98 28.13
N ILE A 157 19.69 13.18 27.07
CA ILE A 157 18.55 12.38 26.64
C ILE A 157 18.86 10.92 26.97
N ASP A 158 18.08 10.32 27.86
CA ASP A 158 18.31 8.95 28.34
C ASP A 158 17.45 7.95 27.55
N PHE A 159 18.06 6.87 27.06
CA PHE A 159 17.37 5.72 26.47
C PHE A 159 17.68 4.45 27.27
N SER A 160 16.66 3.67 27.60
CA SER A 160 16.83 2.36 28.24
C SER A 160 16.68 1.24 27.21
N ARG A 161 17.73 0.43 27.04
CA ARG A 161 17.75 -0.73 26.12
C ARG A 161 18.34 -1.96 26.79
N GLN A 162 17.90 -3.14 26.35
CA GLN A 162 18.43 -4.39 26.86
C GLN A 162 19.82 -4.65 26.25
N ARG A 163 20.80 -4.99 27.09
CA ARG A 163 22.13 -5.39 26.64
C ARG A 163 22.07 -6.80 26.05
N ILE A 164 22.82 -7.04 24.99
CA ILE A 164 23.05 -8.40 24.47
C ILE A 164 24.11 -9.04 25.36
N GLU A 165 23.71 -10.04 26.15
CA GLU A 165 24.67 -10.91 26.84
C GLU A 165 25.35 -11.79 25.79
N GLN A 166 26.62 -11.52 25.50
CA GLN A 166 27.44 -12.46 24.77
C GLN A 166 27.77 -13.60 25.72
N GLU A 167 27.18 -14.77 25.50
CA GLU A 167 27.78 -16.00 25.98
C GLU A 167 29.16 -16.11 25.33
N GLU A 168 30.22 -15.88 26.12
CA GLU A 168 31.55 -16.29 25.72
C GLU A 168 31.46 -17.75 25.29
N SER A 169 31.87 -18.03 24.05
CA SER A 169 31.71 -19.34 23.45
C SER A 169 32.41 -20.37 24.35
N LYS A 170 31.64 -21.08 25.18
CA LYS A 170 32.15 -22.19 25.97
C LYS A 170 32.82 -23.15 24.97
N PRO A 171 34.09 -23.54 25.18
CA PRO A 171 34.75 -24.45 24.27
C PRO A 171 33.92 -25.74 24.20
N ARG A 172 33.31 -25.99 23.04
CA ARG A 172 32.59 -27.25 22.80
C ARG A 172 33.64 -28.35 22.65
N TYR A 173 33.97 -29.00 23.76
CA TYR A 173 34.77 -30.21 23.73
C TYR A 173 33.98 -31.32 23.00
N GLY A 174 34.32 -31.61 21.75
CA GLY A 174 33.85 -32.84 21.09
C GLY A 174 33.56 -32.82 19.58
N VAL A 175 33.84 -31.75 18.84
CA VAL A 175 33.62 -31.74 17.37
C VAL A 175 34.96 -31.78 16.63
N SER A 176 35.03 -32.60 15.58
CA SER A 176 36.24 -32.81 14.76
C SER A 176 36.78 -31.48 14.21
N GLY A 177 38.09 -31.25 14.34
CA GLY A 177 38.75 -29.97 14.03
C GLY A 177 38.53 -29.43 12.60
N ALA A 178 38.14 -30.28 11.64
CA ALA A 178 37.78 -29.82 10.29
C ALA A 178 36.46 -29.03 10.23
N ALA A 179 35.46 -29.41 11.04
CA ALA A 179 34.19 -28.71 11.10
C ALA A 179 34.31 -27.37 11.84
N ASP A 180 35.20 -27.29 12.83
CA ASP A 180 35.50 -26.04 13.55
C ASP A 180 36.20 -25.02 12.65
N ILE A 181 37.11 -25.44 11.76
CA ILE A 181 37.77 -24.54 10.81
C ILE A 181 36.76 -23.94 9.82
N LEU A 182 35.82 -24.74 9.30
CA LEU A 182 34.76 -24.24 8.42
C LEU A 182 33.78 -23.31 9.15
N THR A 183 33.47 -23.63 10.41
CA THR A 183 32.59 -22.81 11.26
C THR A 183 33.28 -21.49 11.64
N ALA A 184 34.57 -21.51 11.96
CA ALA A 184 35.36 -20.32 12.24
C ALA A 184 35.50 -19.43 10.99
N ALA A 185 35.71 -20.01 9.81
CA ALA A 185 35.74 -19.27 8.54
C ALA A 185 34.38 -18.63 8.21
N ALA A 186 33.27 -19.34 8.47
CA ALA A 186 31.93 -18.78 8.28
C ALA A 186 31.59 -17.67 9.30
N MET A 187 32.06 -17.79 10.54
CA MET A 187 31.78 -16.83 11.62
C MET A 187 32.72 -15.62 11.63
N GLY A 188 33.89 -15.68 11.00
CA GLY A 188 34.82 -14.55 10.87
C GLY A 188 34.32 -13.39 10.01
N SER A 189 33.23 -13.59 9.25
CA SER A 189 32.59 -12.57 8.42
C SER A 189 31.54 -11.72 9.15
N LYS A 190 31.14 -12.10 10.38
CA LYS A 190 30.20 -11.31 11.19
C LYS A 190 31.00 -10.32 12.03
N PRO A 191 30.65 -9.02 12.02
CA PRO A 191 31.29 -8.06 12.91
C PRO A 191 31.15 -8.56 14.35
N LYS A 192 32.27 -8.68 15.08
CA LYS A 192 32.26 -8.99 16.50
C LYS A 192 31.42 -7.92 17.17
N LEU A 193 30.26 -8.32 17.70
CA LEU A 193 29.43 -7.44 18.51
C LEU A 193 30.28 -6.99 19.70
N SER A 194 30.36 -5.69 19.95
CA SER A 194 31.10 -5.17 21.10
C SER A 194 30.43 -5.64 22.39
N ALA A 195 31.19 -5.72 23.49
CA ALA A 195 30.67 -6.19 24.78
C ALA A 195 29.49 -5.35 25.28
N ASN A 196 29.31 -4.13 24.77
CA ASN A 196 28.24 -3.20 25.12
C ASN A 196 27.10 -3.19 24.10
N ALA A 197 27.00 -4.18 23.21
CA ALA A 197 25.95 -4.23 22.21
C ALA A 197 24.54 -4.26 22.84
N ILE A 198 23.60 -3.53 22.23
CA ILE A 198 22.19 -3.49 22.63
C ILE A 198 21.31 -4.29 21.70
N TYR A 199 20.19 -4.77 22.23
CA TYR A 199 19.12 -5.34 21.42
C TYR A 199 18.40 -4.21 20.67
N GLY A 200 18.52 -4.23 19.34
CA GLY A 200 18.01 -3.19 18.45
C GLY A 200 19.03 -2.07 18.18
N SER A 201 18.53 -0.89 17.83
CA SER A 201 19.35 0.30 17.60
C SER A 201 18.62 1.53 18.10
N VAL A 202 19.34 2.51 18.61
CA VAL A 202 18.83 3.87 18.80
C VAL A 202 19.17 4.67 17.55
N SER A 203 18.15 4.99 16.77
CA SER A 203 18.27 5.71 15.51
C SER A 203 18.01 7.21 15.66
N THR A 204 18.40 8.02 14.67
CA THR A 204 18.03 9.44 14.62
C THR A 204 16.51 9.65 14.66
N ALA A 205 15.73 8.70 14.14
CA ALA A 205 14.26 8.70 14.23
C ALA A 205 13.76 8.57 15.67
N ASP A 206 14.37 7.68 16.47
CA ASP A 206 14.03 7.52 17.89
C ASP A 206 14.37 8.80 18.67
N VAL A 207 15.50 9.44 18.35
CA VAL A 207 15.88 10.74 18.93
C VAL A 207 14.91 11.84 18.51
N ALA A 208 14.51 11.93 17.23
CA ALA A 208 13.52 12.90 16.78
C ALA A 208 12.16 12.71 17.49
N ALA A 209 11.76 11.45 17.72
CA ALA A 209 10.52 11.13 18.42
C ALA A 209 10.57 11.56 19.90
N THR A 210 11.68 11.32 20.61
CA THR A 210 11.81 11.77 22.00
C THR A 210 11.88 13.28 22.12
N LEU A 211 12.56 13.96 21.19
CA LEU A 211 12.57 15.42 21.10
C LEU A 211 11.16 15.98 20.89
N LYS A 212 10.41 15.43 19.93
CA LYS A 212 9.01 15.84 19.68
C LYS A 212 8.12 15.61 20.90
N ALA A 213 8.31 14.49 21.61
CA ALA A 213 7.58 14.21 22.84
C ALA A 213 7.89 15.23 23.94
N ALA A 214 9.15 15.65 24.10
CA ALA A 214 9.54 16.68 25.05
C ALA A 214 8.94 18.06 24.72
N LEU A 215 8.86 18.41 23.43
CA LEU A 215 8.30 19.68 22.97
C LEU A 215 6.76 19.72 22.98
N ALA A 216 6.09 18.55 23.00
CA ALA A 216 4.63 18.45 22.95
C ALA A 216 3.91 19.10 24.14
N HIS A 217 4.61 19.37 25.25
CA HIS A 217 4.03 19.99 26.44
C HIS A 217 3.78 21.50 26.29
N ASN A 218 4.35 22.16 25.27
CA ASN A 218 4.17 23.58 25.01
C ASN A 218 3.65 23.82 23.59
N ASP A 219 2.59 24.61 23.47
CA ASP A 219 1.92 24.93 22.20
C ASP A 219 2.82 25.65 21.19
N GLU A 220 3.79 26.45 21.64
CA GLU A 220 4.80 27.07 20.76
C GLU A 220 5.84 26.03 20.33
N ALA A 221 6.36 25.25 21.28
CA ALA A 221 7.41 24.26 21.02
C ALA A 221 6.93 23.10 20.14
N ALA A 222 5.66 22.71 20.25
CA ALA A 222 5.03 21.68 19.44
C ALA A 222 4.96 22.03 17.94
N ARG A 223 5.07 23.31 17.59
CA ARG A 223 5.09 23.78 16.18
C ARG A 223 6.46 23.63 15.53
N VAL A 224 7.51 23.28 16.28
CA VAL A 224 8.86 23.08 15.72
C VAL A 224 8.89 21.84 14.84
N ILE A 225 9.28 22.01 13.58
CA ILE A 225 9.40 20.94 12.61
C ILE A 225 10.81 20.34 12.72
N LEU A 226 10.89 19.11 13.23
CA LEU A 226 12.13 18.33 13.31
C LEU A 226 12.06 17.11 12.38
N ASN A 227 13.02 16.99 11.48
CA ASN A 227 13.19 15.83 10.61
C ASN A 227 14.39 14.96 11.05
N GLU A 228 14.42 13.72 10.58
CA GLU A 228 15.55 12.80 10.85
C GLU A 228 16.86 13.27 10.22
N SER A 229 16.78 14.09 9.16
CA SER A 229 17.91 14.71 8.47
C SER A 229 18.64 15.76 9.30
N ASP A 230 17.94 16.32 10.28
CA ASP A 230 18.37 17.48 11.05
C ASP A 230 19.19 17.04 12.28
N ILE A 231 19.30 15.72 12.50
CA ILE A 231 19.99 15.11 13.65
C ILE A 231 21.14 14.27 13.13
N ARG A 232 22.35 14.51 13.65
CA ARG A 232 23.56 13.74 13.30
C ARG A 232 24.30 13.29 14.55
N PHE A 233 24.86 12.09 14.50
CA PHE A 233 25.76 11.61 15.54
C PHE A 233 27.17 12.11 15.25
N VAL A 234 27.76 12.85 16.20
CA VAL A 234 29.12 13.40 16.09
C VAL A 234 30.16 12.39 16.53
N THR A 235 29.79 11.44 17.39
CA THR A 235 30.69 10.41 17.89
C THR A 235 30.71 9.22 16.93
N ASP A 236 31.90 8.87 16.44
CA ASP A 236 32.13 7.67 15.64
C ASP A 236 31.75 6.44 16.48
N THR A 237 30.66 5.77 16.11
CA THR A 237 30.32 4.45 16.64
C THR A 237 31.18 3.42 15.92
N GLU A 238 31.69 2.42 16.66
CA GLU A 238 32.61 1.38 16.14
C GLU A 238 32.01 0.54 14.98
N GLY A 239 30.72 0.73 14.66
CA GLY A 239 29.99 0.06 13.60
C GLY A 239 29.78 0.83 12.29
N GLY A 240 30.33 2.05 12.13
CA GLY A 240 30.29 2.80 10.86
C GLY A 240 28.92 3.33 10.42
N ASP A 241 27.89 3.18 11.25
CA ASP A 241 26.53 3.65 10.98
C ASP A 241 26.32 5.04 11.62
N ALA A 242 26.55 6.12 10.87
CA ALA A 242 26.38 7.50 11.35
C ALA A 242 24.94 7.89 11.74
N GLN A 243 23.96 7.01 11.49
CA GLN A 243 22.53 7.23 11.75
C GLN A 243 22.01 6.38 12.92
N ARG A 244 22.77 5.39 13.40
CA ARG A 244 22.27 4.39 14.36
C ARG A 244 23.33 3.97 15.37
N VAL A 245 22.95 3.99 16.64
CA VAL A 245 23.77 3.52 17.75
C VAL A 245 23.31 2.12 18.16
N LYS A 246 24.25 1.17 18.23
CA LYS A 246 24.01 -0.23 18.62
C LYS A 246 24.71 -0.60 19.93
N GLU A 247 25.19 0.38 20.68
CA GLU A 247 26.00 0.17 21.88
C GLU A 247 25.49 0.98 23.06
N LEU A 248 25.70 0.48 24.27
CA LEU A 248 25.53 1.23 25.51
C LEU A 248 26.66 2.24 25.65
N GLY A 249 26.33 3.44 26.08
CA GLY A 249 27.32 4.50 26.22
C GLY A 249 26.73 5.90 26.21
N VAL A 250 27.63 6.87 26.11
CA VAL A 250 27.32 8.30 26.02
C VAL A 250 27.77 8.79 24.66
N PHE A 251 26.82 9.26 23.85
CA PHE A 251 27.02 9.70 22.48
C PHE A 251 26.66 11.18 22.37
N LYS A 252 27.40 11.92 21.56
CA LYS A 252 27.05 13.32 21.26
C LYS A 252 26.26 13.39 19.97
N ILE A 253 25.14 14.09 20.00
CA ILE A 253 24.33 14.41 18.84
C ILE A 253 24.40 15.91 18.55
N GLU A 254 24.30 16.23 17.28
CA GLU A 254 24.20 17.57 16.74
C GLU A 254 22.80 17.72 16.13
N ILE A 255 22.07 18.74 16.55
CA ILE A 255 20.72 19.07 16.07
C ILE A 255 20.81 20.40 15.33
N GLN A 256 20.46 20.40 14.04
CA GLN A 256 20.50 21.57 13.18
C GLN A 256 19.18 21.73 12.42
N VAL A 257 18.37 22.72 12.85
CA VAL A 257 17.15 23.09 12.13
C VAL A 257 17.52 23.84 10.83
N PRO A 258 16.84 23.58 9.70
CA PRO A 258 17.09 24.30 8.46
C PRO A 258 16.89 25.81 8.64
N GLY A 259 17.95 26.58 8.35
CA GLY A 259 17.97 28.04 8.50
C GLY A 259 18.55 28.56 9.82
N ALA A 260 18.92 27.69 10.76
CA ALA A 260 19.66 28.08 11.95
C ALA A 260 21.18 28.15 11.69
N ALA A 261 21.84 29.19 12.20
CA ALA A 261 23.27 29.41 12.00
C ALA A 261 24.16 28.53 12.88
N GLN A 262 23.68 28.12 14.06
CA GLN A 262 24.47 27.35 15.03
C GLN A 262 23.79 26.00 15.34
N PRO A 263 24.54 24.89 15.26
CA PRO A 263 24.03 23.58 15.63
C PRO A 263 24.01 23.40 17.15
N LEU A 264 22.96 22.76 17.68
CA LEU A 264 22.82 22.47 19.10
C LEU A 264 23.39 21.08 19.42
N VAL A 265 24.41 21.04 20.28
CA VAL A 265 25.03 19.78 20.70
C VAL A 265 24.35 19.26 21.96
N ARG A 266 23.85 18.02 21.92
CA ARG A 266 23.20 17.34 23.04
C ARG A 266 23.81 15.98 23.29
N THR A 267 23.66 15.50 24.52
CA THR A 267 24.22 14.21 24.93
C THR A 267 23.13 13.16 24.98
N VAL A 268 23.30 12.06 24.26
CA VAL A 268 22.43 10.88 24.30
C VAL A 268 23.11 9.82 25.16
N ARG A 269 22.43 9.36 26.20
CA ARG A 269 22.92 8.31 27.09
C ARG A 269 22.06 7.07 26.94
N VAL A 270 22.66 5.99 26.48
CA VAL A 270 22.00 4.68 26.38
C VAL A 270 22.37 3.86 27.61
N LYS A 271 21.40 3.66 28.51
CA LYS A 271 21.52 2.87 29.74
C LYS A 271 20.97 1.47 29.51
N ALA A 272 21.51 0.51 30.26
CA ALA A 272 20.89 -0.80 30.37
C ALA A 272 19.51 -0.65 31.01
N LYS A 273 18.50 -1.36 30.49
CA LYS A 273 17.20 -1.46 31.13
C LYS A 273 17.33 -2.38 32.35
N ASP A 274 17.10 -1.85 33.55
CA ASP A 274 16.98 -2.66 34.75
C ASP A 274 15.78 -3.62 34.57
N MET A 275 16.01 -4.92 34.69
CA MET A 275 14.96 -5.94 34.52
C MET A 275 14.07 -6.11 35.75
N ASP A 276 14.22 -5.25 36.77
CA ASP A 276 13.50 -5.31 38.04
C ASP A 276 12.50 -4.14 38.15
N ALA A 277 11.42 -4.18 37.36
CA ALA A 277 10.20 -3.38 37.56
C ALA A 277 8.98 -4.05 36.90
#